data_AF-A0A925IKC3-F1
#
_entry.id   AF-A0A925IKC3-F1
#
_cell.length_a   1.000
_cell.length_b   1.000
_cell.length_c   1.000
_cell.angle_alpha   90.00
_cell.angle_beta   90.00
_cell.angle_gamma   90.00
#
_symmetry.space_group_name_H-M   'P 1'
#
loop_
_entity.id
_entity.type
_entity.pdbx_description
1 polymer ?
#
loop_
_entity_poly.entity_id
_entity_poly.type
_entity_poly.pdbx_seq_one_letter_code
_entity_poly.pdbx_strand_id
1 'polypeptide(L)'
;MKRTDVGIALLIFIASLILYIRTLAPSLLYGDSAEFQTIAYTLGIGHPTGYPVYILLAKLFTFLPFGDVAYRVNLLSAVAAALTISLVYLILRKLGTWQIPAILSVFFLAFAELFWKHASIAEIYTVSAACLALIIYAILAWRGSGNPRWLFVAGIFGGLSLGIHTTVSLSGISIFLYLVLSTRQKTDWIQASLGSILGLVIFLSSFLFLDYLNASAGYYNTVVYHALSVWGMTPADFDSPFERLAFLYFPPQFSGQFLAVPSEMIIERLRDFFSDASWNIWIALIGIASLFVSRKNSVSRWCEAILLFIAFFTFLLFAASYDVYDYYVFYIPAILILVIAIGLGFNAIAELISAIPKMPIFIPGIVVSVLILASLWFSFPSALSSWKNRTPPMMDDYEGLLFAFPDTRRIEAELILNDIEDNAIIFTDWDAAYNFYYVAHVLQGRTEMDFHETYPQEDMSGLADSTLAYIEANIDMRPIYFTESPSELVAFYKITRAGSGLFRIAER
;
A
#
# COMPACT_ATOMS: atom_id res chain seq x y z
N MET A 1 9.16 -28.96 -0.88
CA MET A 1 7.81 -28.53 -1.31
C MET A 1 7.40 -29.42 -2.47
N LYS A 2 6.17 -29.94 -2.47
CA LYS A 2 5.73 -30.86 -3.53
C LYS A 2 5.34 -30.06 -4.77
N ARG A 3 5.44 -30.65 -5.97
CA ARG A 3 4.96 -30.00 -7.22
C ARG A 3 3.47 -29.64 -7.14
N THR A 4 2.70 -30.40 -6.38
CA THR A 4 1.28 -30.14 -6.10
C THR A 4 1.07 -28.83 -5.35
N ASP A 5 1.94 -28.46 -4.41
CA ASP A 5 1.81 -27.20 -3.67
C ASP A 5 1.99 -26.00 -4.61
N VAL A 6 2.90 -26.08 -5.60
CA VAL A 6 3.09 -25.02 -6.59
C VAL A 6 1.86 -24.86 -7.49
N GLY A 7 1.27 -25.97 -7.94
CA GLY A 7 0.03 -25.92 -8.73
C GLY A 7 -1.15 -25.34 -7.94
N ILE A 8 -1.27 -25.67 -6.66
CA ILE A 8 -2.32 -25.10 -5.78
C ILE A 8 -2.09 -23.61 -5.55
N ALA A 9 -0.85 -23.17 -5.32
CA ALA A 9 -0.53 -21.75 -5.18
C ALA A 9 -0.91 -20.97 -6.44
N LEU A 10 -0.69 -21.53 -7.64
CA LEU A 10 -1.11 -20.91 -8.90
C LEU A 10 -2.63 -20.85 -9.03
N LEU A 11 -3.36 -21.88 -8.61
CA LEU A 11 -4.83 -21.85 -8.61
C LEU A 11 -5.38 -20.82 -7.63
N ILE A 12 -4.77 -20.68 -6.45
CA ILE A 12 -5.10 -19.63 -5.48
C ILE A 12 -4.84 -18.25 -6.08
N PHE A 13 -3.68 -18.05 -6.72
CA PHE A 13 -3.36 -16.82 -7.43
C PHE A 13 -4.46 -16.45 -8.44
N ILE A 14 -4.81 -17.38 -9.34
CA ILE A 14 -5.81 -17.16 -10.38
C ILE A 14 -7.19 -16.87 -9.76
N ALA A 15 -7.60 -17.64 -8.76
CA ALA A 15 -8.90 -17.45 -8.11
C ALA A 15 -9.00 -16.09 -7.40
N SER A 16 -7.97 -15.69 -6.66
CA SER A 16 -7.90 -14.38 -6.01
C SER A 16 -7.81 -13.23 -7.02
N LEU A 17 -7.08 -13.42 -8.13
CA LEU A 17 -7.02 -12.41 -9.18
C LEU A 17 -8.40 -12.22 -9.85
N ILE A 18 -9.14 -13.30 -10.12
CA ILE A 18 -10.51 -13.21 -10.63
C ILE A 18 -11.42 -12.49 -9.63
N LEU A 19 -11.28 -12.77 -8.33
CA LEU A 19 -12.03 -12.09 -7.27
C LEU A 19 -11.80 -10.57 -7.34
N TYR A 20 -10.55 -10.13 -7.37
CA TYR A 20 -10.19 -8.71 -7.32
C TYR A 20 -10.41 -7.97 -8.63
N ILE A 21 -10.16 -8.59 -9.80
CA ILE A 21 -10.51 -8.01 -11.10
C ILE A 21 -12.02 -7.71 -11.16
N ARG A 22 -12.84 -8.56 -10.53
CA ARG A 22 -14.30 -8.44 -10.57
C ARG A 22 -14.84 -7.28 -9.74
N THR A 23 -14.06 -6.75 -8.81
CA THR A 23 -14.35 -5.56 -7.99
C THR A 23 -13.34 -4.44 -8.21
N LEU A 24 -12.53 -4.52 -9.27
CA LEU A 24 -11.47 -3.56 -9.53
C LEU A 24 -12.07 -2.20 -9.91
N ALA A 25 -11.48 -1.13 -9.40
CA ALA A 25 -11.87 0.22 -9.75
C ALA A 25 -11.78 0.41 -11.27
N PRO A 26 -12.89 0.81 -11.91
CA PRO A 26 -13.02 0.80 -13.36
C PRO A 26 -12.26 1.92 -14.08
N SER A 27 -11.98 3.05 -13.41
CA SER A 27 -11.31 4.21 -14.00
C SER A 27 -10.63 5.08 -12.94
N LEU A 28 -10.44 6.37 -13.26
CA LEU A 28 -9.78 7.39 -12.46
C LEU A 28 -10.44 7.56 -11.08
N LEU A 29 -9.62 7.51 -10.02
CA LEU A 29 -10.03 7.62 -8.62
C LEU A 29 -9.77 9.03 -8.08
N TYR A 30 -9.59 9.18 -6.77
CA TYR A 30 -9.38 10.45 -6.08
C TYR A 30 -8.16 10.33 -5.13
N GLY A 31 -7.62 11.46 -4.65
CA GLY A 31 -6.53 11.49 -3.67
C GLY A 31 -5.29 10.69 -4.11
N ASP A 32 -4.70 9.95 -3.18
CA ASP A 32 -3.49 9.13 -3.40
C ASP A 32 -3.64 8.14 -4.55
N SER A 33 -4.82 7.55 -4.72
CA SER A 33 -5.08 6.66 -5.84
C SER A 33 -5.02 7.38 -7.19
N ALA A 34 -5.53 8.62 -7.29
CA ALA A 34 -5.42 9.43 -8.50
C ALA A 34 -3.97 9.88 -8.75
N GLU A 35 -3.23 10.20 -7.69
CA GLU A 35 -1.79 10.46 -7.78
C GLU A 35 -1.10 9.27 -8.42
N PHE A 36 -1.19 8.07 -7.82
CA PHE A 36 -0.51 6.88 -8.32
C PHE A 36 -0.90 6.52 -9.76
N GLN A 37 -2.18 6.68 -10.13
CA GLN A 37 -2.64 6.46 -11.50
C GLN A 37 -1.99 7.43 -12.51
N THR A 38 -1.73 8.66 -12.08
CA THR A 38 -1.13 9.73 -12.88
C THR A 38 0.38 9.61 -12.96
N ILE A 39 1.05 9.56 -11.80
CA ILE A 39 2.51 9.57 -11.73
C ILE A 39 3.15 8.26 -12.18
N ALA A 40 2.39 7.15 -12.18
CA ALA A 40 2.82 5.93 -12.86
C ALA A 40 2.97 6.14 -14.38
N TYR A 41 2.18 7.02 -14.99
CA TYR A 41 2.29 7.34 -16.41
C TYR A 41 3.37 8.38 -16.67
N THR A 42 3.35 9.49 -15.91
CA THR A 42 4.27 10.63 -16.11
C THR A 42 5.65 10.43 -15.50
N LEU A 43 5.84 9.37 -14.71
CA LEU A 43 7.08 9.07 -13.97
C LEU A 43 7.43 10.15 -12.92
N GLY A 44 6.42 10.62 -12.20
CA GLY A 44 6.59 11.52 -11.05
C GLY A 44 6.97 10.80 -9.76
N ILE A 45 7.58 11.54 -8.83
CA ILE A 45 7.78 11.12 -7.43
C ILE A 45 6.48 11.35 -6.67
N GLY A 46 6.03 10.38 -5.88
CA GLY A 46 4.80 10.50 -5.10
C GLY A 46 4.96 11.24 -3.78
N HIS A 47 3.85 11.44 -3.07
CA HIS A 47 3.85 11.97 -1.71
C HIS A 47 4.76 11.18 -0.77
N PRO A 48 5.23 11.76 0.36
CA PRO A 48 6.06 11.08 1.33
C PRO A 48 5.51 9.69 1.68
N THR A 49 6.22 8.60 1.37
CA THR A 49 7.70 8.48 1.27
C THR A 49 8.30 8.41 -0.14
N GLY A 50 7.55 8.74 -1.20
CA GLY A 50 8.01 8.90 -2.58
C GLY A 50 7.83 7.67 -3.49
N TYR A 51 7.82 6.48 -2.90
CA TYR A 51 7.48 5.20 -3.55
C TYR A 51 8.15 4.88 -4.91
N PRO A 52 9.45 5.20 -5.12
CA PRO A 52 10.07 5.16 -6.45
C PRO A 52 10.09 3.77 -7.11
N VAL A 53 10.20 2.69 -6.32
CA VAL A 53 10.17 1.31 -6.86
C VAL A 53 8.73 0.94 -7.24
N TYR A 54 7.75 1.34 -6.44
CA TYR A 54 6.33 1.14 -6.77
C TYR A 54 5.95 1.87 -8.06
N ILE A 55 6.37 3.13 -8.24
CA ILE A 55 6.08 3.89 -9.47
C ILE A 55 6.64 3.22 -10.72
N LEU A 56 7.88 2.72 -10.67
CA LEU A 56 8.45 2.00 -11.82
C LEU A 56 7.76 0.67 -12.08
N LEU A 57 7.27 -0.03 -11.04
CA LEU A 57 6.43 -1.22 -11.21
C LEU A 57 5.07 -0.87 -11.82
N ALA A 58 4.42 0.20 -11.36
CA ALA A 58 3.15 0.69 -11.89
C ALA A 58 3.29 1.15 -13.35
N LYS A 59 4.42 1.78 -13.71
CA LYS A 59 4.74 2.14 -15.09
C LYS A 59 4.66 0.94 -16.03
N LEU A 60 5.13 -0.24 -15.61
CA LEU A 60 5.06 -1.45 -16.44
C LEU A 60 3.62 -1.83 -16.79
N PHE A 61 2.67 -1.61 -15.88
CA PHE A 61 1.25 -1.89 -16.11
C PHE A 61 0.63 -0.88 -17.09
N THR A 62 1.11 0.37 -17.13
CA THR A 62 0.60 1.37 -18.09
C THR A 62 0.77 0.94 -19.54
N PHE A 63 1.74 0.05 -19.85
CA PHE A 63 1.98 -0.48 -21.20
C PHE A 63 1.02 -1.60 -21.64
N LEU A 64 0.15 -2.10 -20.75
CA LEU A 64 -0.82 -3.15 -21.10
C LEU A 64 -1.83 -2.62 -22.14
N PRO A 65 -2.16 -3.35 -23.22
CA PRO A 65 -2.92 -2.82 -24.34
C PRO A 65 -4.45 -2.91 -24.15
N PHE A 66 -4.97 -2.64 -22.94
CA PHE A 66 -6.40 -2.73 -22.63
C PHE A 66 -6.79 -1.81 -21.47
N GLY A 67 -8.06 -1.38 -21.42
CA GLY A 67 -8.55 -0.44 -20.41
C GLY A 67 -7.88 0.94 -20.51
N ASP A 68 -8.30 1.89 -19.68
CA ASP A 68 -7.58 3.15 -19.51
C ASP A 68 -6.33 2.96 -18.62
N VAL A 69 -5.49 3.99 -18.53
CA VAL A 69 -4.25 3.91 -17.73
C VAL A 69 -4.57 3.72 -16.25
N ALA A 70 -5.57 4.40 -15.72
CA ALA A 70 -6.02 4.28 -14.34
C ALA A 70 -6.39 2.84 -13.96
N TYR A 71 -7.18 2.16 -14.79
CA TYR A 71 -7.55 0.76 -14.64
C TYR A 71 -6.32 -0.16 -14.62
N ARG A 72 -5.36 0.08 -15.53
CA ARG A 72 -4.12 -0.72 -15.60
C ARG A 72 -3.28 -0.56 -14.33
N VAL A 73 -3.23 0.63 -13.74
CA VAL A 73 -2.53 0.85 -12.48
C VAL A 73 -3.27 0.17 -11.32
N ASN A 74 -4.61 0.23 -11.26
CA ASN A 74 -5.40 -0.54 -10.29
C ASN A 74 -5.09 -2.05 -10.37
N LEU A 75 -4.90 -2.58 -11.58
CA LEU A 75 -4.58 -3.99 -11.81
C LEU A 75 -3.27 -4.44 -11.13
N LEU A 76 -2.28 -3.55 -10.94
CA LEU A 76 -1.07 -3.88 -10.18
C LEU A 76 -1.43 -4.31 -8.75
N SER A 77 -2.31 -3.56 -8.08
CA SER A 77 -2.75 -3.86 -6.72
C SER A 77 -3.49 -5.20 -6.65
N ALA A 78 -4.35 -5.51 -7.62
CA ALA A 78 -5.01 -6.81 -7.71
C ALA A 78 -4.03 -7.99 -7.92
N VAL A 79 -3.03 -7.81 -8.79
CA VAL A 79 -1.98 -8.82 -9.02
C VAL A 79 -1.13 -9.03 -7.76
N ALA A 80 -0.75 -7.94 -7.09
CA ALA A 80 0.03 -8.00 -5.86
C ALA A 80 -0.75 -8.65 -4.71
N ALA A 81 -2.05 -8.36 -4.58
CA ALA A 81 -2.91 -9.00 -3.61
C ALA A 81 -3.03 -10.52 -3.86
N ALA A 82 -3.28 -10.93 -5.10
CA ALA A 82 -3.32 -12.34 -5.49
C ALA A 82 -1.98 -13.07 -5.24
N LEU A 83 -0.85 -12.40 -5.51
CA LEU A 83 0.48 -12.91 -5.20
C LEU A 83 0.68 -13.08 -3.69
N THR A 84 0.25 -12.10 -2.89
CA THR A 84 0.32 -12.15 -1.42
C THR A 84 -0.40 -13.38 -0.87
N ILE A 85 -1.65 -13.61 -1.28
CA ILE A 85 -2.46 -14.75 -0.82
C ILE A 85 -1.79 -16.08 -1.19
N SER A 86 -1.24 -16.16 -2.40
CA SER A 86 -0.51 -17.35 -2.87
C SER A 86 0.76 -17.59 -2.07
N LEU A 87 1.50 -16.53 -1.72
CA LEU A 87 2.68 -16.61 -0.85
C LEU A 87 2.30 -17.01 0.57
N VAL A 88 1.19 -16.52 1.13
CA VAL A 88 0.69 -16.93 2.45
C VAL A 88 0.38 -18.43 2.47
N TYR A 89 -0.25 -18.98 1.43
CA TYR A 89 -0.41 -20.43 1.29
C TYR A 89 0.94 -21.14 1.34
N LEU A 90 1.92 -20.70 0.53
CA LEU A 90 3.25 -21.31 0.48
C LEU A 90 4.01 -21.19 1.82
N ILE A 91 3.84 -20.08 2.55
CA ILE A 91 4.37 -19.88 3.90
C ILE A 91 3.77 -20.92 4.85
N LEU A 92 2.44 -21.08 4.87
CA LEU A 92 1.77 -22.10 5.70
C LEU A 92 2.31 -23.52 5.38
N ARG A 93 2.47 -23.86 4.09
CA ARG A 93 3.06 -25.14 3.68
C ARG A 93 4.51 -25.29 4.14
N LYS A 94 5.32 -24.23 4.11
CA LYS A 94 6.69 -24.24 4.67
C LYS A 94 6.72 -24.31 6.20
N LEU A 95 5.67 -23.81 6.85
CA LEU A 95 5.49 -23.92 8.30
C LEU A 95 5.00 -25.30 8.75
N GLY A 96 4.71 -26.21 7.81
CA GLY A 96 4.34 -27.59 8.08
C GLY A 96 2.83 -27.81 8.15
N THR A 97 2.03 -26.77 7.89
CA THR A 97 0.57 -26.86 7.85
C THR A 97 0.14 -27.87 6.81
N TRP A 98 -0.90 -28.66 7.08
CA TRP A 98 -1.53 -29.61 6.14
C TRP A 98 -2.20 -28.89 4.97
N GLN A 99 -2.51 -29.63 3.90
CA GLN A 99 -2.90 -29.01 2.63
C GLN A 99 -4.26 -28.31 2.76
N ILE A 100 -5.25 -28.98 3.36
CA ILE A 100 -6.61 -28.44 3.49
C ILE A 100 -6.65 -27.20 4.39
N PRO A 101 -6.09 -27.20 5.63
CA PRO A 101 -6.04 -25.98 6.43
C PRO A 101 -5.28 -24.85 5.73
N ALA A 102 -4.17 -25.13 5.03
CA ALA A 102 -3.45 -24.10 4.29
C ALA A 102 -4.28 -23.46 3.17
N ILE A 103 -5.03 -24.26 2.40
CA ILE A 103 -5.90 -23.77 1.31
C ILE A 103 -7.04 -22.93 1.89
N LEU A 104 -7.69 -23.42 2.93
CA LEU A 104 -8.88 -22.75 3.45
C LEU A 104 -8.54 -21.48 4.24
N SER A 105 -7.38 -21.44 4.92
CA SER A 105 -7.01 -20.28 5.72
C SER A 105 -6.61 -19.05 4.91
N VAL A 106 -6.20 -19.19 3.65
CA VAL A 106 -5.90 -18.00 2.84
C VAL A 106 -7.15 -17.18 2.50
N PHE A 107 -8.35 -17.76 2.59
CA PHE A 107 -9.60 -17.02 2.41
C PHE A 107 -9.86 -15.98 3.51
N PHE A 108 -9.27 -16.12 4.70
CA PHE A 108 -9.34 -15.07 5.72
C PHE A 108 -8.67 -13.77 5.25
N LEU A 109 -7.55 -13.88 4.51
CA LEU A 109 -6.92 -12.70 3.91
C LEU A 109 -7.66 -12.28 2.64
N ALA A 110 -8.07 -13.24 1.80
CA ALA A 110 -8.74 -12.93 0.54
C ALA A 110 -10.03 -12.13 0.73
N PHE A 111 -10.77 -12.41 1.80
CA PHE A 111 -12.03 -11.74 2.15
C PHE A 111 -11.89 -10.72 3.30
N ALA A 112 -10.68 -10.43 3.78
CA ALA A 112 -10.48 -9.34 4.73
C ALA A 112 -10.84 -8.02 4.05
N GLU A 113 -11.82 -7.30 4.60
CA GLU A 113 -12.44 -6.16 3.92
C GLU A 113 -11.42 -5.06 3.59
N LEU A 114 -10.56 -4.70 4.55
CA LEU A 114 -9.48 -3.74 4.33
C LEU A 114 -8.49 -4.20 3.24
N PHE A 115 -8.07 -5.46 3.27
CA PHE A 115 -7.15 -5.99 2.27
C PHE A 115 -7.79 -6.02 0.87
N TRP A 116 -9.09 -6.33 0.80
CA TRP A 116 -9.85 -6.34 -0.45
C TRP A 116 -10.04 -4.93 -1.01
N LYS A 117 -10.34 -3.92 -0.17
CA LYS A 117 -10.39 -2.50 -0.58
C LYS A 117 -9.13 -2.13 -1.36
N HIS A 118 -7.95 -2.29 -0.74
CA HIS A 118 -6.67 -1.94 -1.36
C HIS A 118 -6.17 -2.94 -2.43
N ALA A 119 -6.85 -4.08 -2.63
CA ALA A 119 -6.65 -4.93 -3.80
C ALA A 119 -7.42 -4.42 -5.03
N SER A 120 -8.35 -3.48 -4.84
CA SER A 120 -9.29 -3.02 -5.85
C SER A 120 -9.03 -1.59 -6.34
N ILE A 121 -8.10 -0.86 -5.72
CA ILE A 121 -7.74 0.52 -6.06
C ILE A 121 -6.21 0.66 -6.21
N ALA A 122 -5.74 1.69 -6.90
CA ALA A 122 -4.32 1.97 -7.13
C ALA A 122 -3.62 2.41 -5.83
N GLU A 123 -3.22 1.43 -5.03
CA GLU A 123 -2.62 1.65 -3.72
C GLU A 123 -1.37 0.78 -3.48
N ILE A 124 -0.47 1.29 -2.67
CA ILE A 124 0.84 0.68 -2.37
C ILE A 124 0.75 -0.52 -1.41
N TYR A 125 -0.33 -0.63 -0.64
CA TYR A 125 -0.39 -1.55 0.50
C TYR A 125 -0.36 -3.03 0.10
N THR A 126 -0.96 -3.41 -1.02
CA THR A 126 -0.94 -4.80 -1.51
C THR A 126 0.39 -5.19 -2.15
N VAL A 127 1.09 -4.25 -2.78
CA VAL A 127 2.48 -4.43 -3.25
C VAL A 127 3.43 -4.61 -2.07
N SER A 128 3.20 -3.83 -1.01
CA SER A 128 3.94 -3.92 0.26
C SER A 128 3.70 -5.26 0.97
N ALA A 129 2.45 -5.72 1.00
CA ALA A 129 2.09 -7.02 1.54
C ALA A 129 2.74 -8.18 0.75
N ALA A 130 2.79 -8.09 -0.58
CA ALA A 130 3.47 -9.07 -1.43
C ALA A 130 4.97 -9.10 -1.16
N CYS A 131 5.59 -7.93 -0.98
CA CYS A 131 6.99 -7.78 -0.62
C CYS A 131 7.28 -8.47 0.73
N LEU A 132 6.50 -8.15 1.77
CA LEU A 132 6.64 -8.76 3.10
C LEU A 132 6.46 -10.28 3.06
N ALA A 133 5.41 -10.77 2.37
CA ALA A 133 5.17 -12.20 2.22
C ALA A 133 6.34 -12.89 1.49
N LEU A 134 6.92 -12.25 0.47
CA LEU A 134 8.05 -12.81 -0.26
C LEU A 134 9.32 -12.87 0.60
N ILE A 135 9.57 -11.85 1.43
CA ILE A 135 10.68 -11.83 2.40
C ILE A 135 10.51 -12.99 3.39
N ILE A 136 9.32 -13.14 4.01
CA ILE A 136 9.03 -14.23 4.95
C ILE A 136 9.19 -15.60 4.26
N TYR A 137 8.61 -15.76 3.07
CA TYR A 137 8.72 -17.00 2.29
C TYR A 137 10.17 -17.35 1.98
N ALA A 138 10.98 -16.36 1.55
CA ALA A 138 12.39 -16.56 1.21
C ALA A 138 13.21 -16.95 2.45
N ILE A 139 13.00 -16.31 3.60
CA ILE A 139 13.65 -16.68 4.87
C ILE A 139 13.29 -18.12 5.27
N LEU A 140 12.02 -18.52 5.16
CA LEU A 140 11.60 -19.90 5.43
C LEU A 140 12.13 -20.89 4.38
N ALA A 141 12.34 -20.44 3.13
CA ALA A 141 12.95 -21.23 2.07
C ALA A 141 14.43 -21.49 2.33
N TRP A 142 15.16 -20.48 2.78
CA TRP A 142 16.52 -20.62 3.29
C TRP A 142 16.53 -21.63 4.44
N ARG A 143 15.68 -21.45 5.45
CA ARG A 143 15.65 -22.32 6.64
C ARG A 143 15.45 -23.79 6.30
N GLY A 144 14.51 -24.08 5.40
CA GLY A 144 14.18 -25.45 5.02
C GLY A 144 15.18 -26.12 4.06
N SER A 145 15.98 -25.34 3.32
CA SER A 145 16.91 -25.88 2.31
C SER A 145 18.39 -25.75 2.68
N GLY A 146 18.74 -24.89 3.63
CA GLY A 146 20.11 -24.49 3.92
C GLY A 146 20.78 -23.70 2.80
N ASN A 147 20.05 -23.30 1.74
CA ASN A 147 20.61 -22.58 0.60
C ASN A 147 20.59 -21.06 0.86
N PRO A 148 21.75 -20.40 1.02
CA PRO A 148 21.84 -18.99 1.41
C PRO A 148 21.40 -18.03 0.29
N ARG A 149 21.22 -18.50 -0.96
CA ARG A 149 20.65 -17.68 -2.05
C ARG A 149 19.24 -17.16 -1.73
N TRP A 150 18.48 -17.88 -0.91
CA TRP A 150 17.19 -17.39 -0.46
C TRP A 150 17.30 -16.18 0.48
N LEU A 151 18.39 -16.06 1.24
CA LEU A 151 18.67 -14.84 2.02
C LEU A 151 19.09 -13.69 1.13
N PHE A 152 19.77 -13.96 0.00
CA PHE A 152 20.01 -12.94 -1.02
C PHE A 152 18.70 -12.40 -1.61
N VAL A 153 17.74 -13.29 -1.93
CA VAL A 153 16.39 -12.87 -2.35
C VAL A 153 15.70 -12.06 -1.26
N ALA A 154 15.68 -12.54 -0.01
CA ALA A 154 15.09 -11.80 1.11
C ALA A 154 15.75 -10.42 1.30
N GLY A 155 17.07 -10.34 1.18
CA GLY A 155 17.83 -9.10 1.24
C GLY A 155 17.45 -8.11 0.15
N ILE A 156 17.36 -8.56 -1.12
CA ILE A 156 16.94 -7.71 -2.24
C ILE A 156 15.59 -7.05 -1.94
N PHE A 157 14.58 -7.85 -1.58
CA PHE A 157 13.26 -7.32 -1.29
C PHE A 157 13.23 -6.47 -0.02
N GLY A 158 14.07 -6.77 0.98
CA GLY A 158 14.27 -5.89 2.14
C GLY A 158 14.78 -4.51 1.75
N GLY A 159 15.79 -4.42 0.88
CA GLY A 159 16.33 -3.14 0.40
C GLY A 159 15.36 -2.39 -0.52
N LEU A 160 14.70 -3.10 -1.45
CA LEU A 160 13.66 -2.54 -2.32
C LEU A 160 12.46 -2.01 -1.55
N SER A 161 12.17 -2.59 -0.38
CA SER A 161 11.00 -2.24 0.40
C SER A 161 10.94 -0.77 0.78
N LEU A 162 12.09 -0.11 0.96
CA LEU A 162 12.16 1.34 1.20
C LEU A 162 11.52 2.15 0.07
N GLY A 163 11.66 1.70 -1.18
CA GLY A 163 11.05 2.34 -2.34
C GLY A 163 9.67 1.81 -2.73
N ILE A 164 9.16 0.78 -2.04
CA ILE A 164 7.78 0.26 -2.21
C ILE A 164 6.88 0.89 -1.15
N HIS A 165 7.24 0.68 0.12
CA HIS A 165 6.64 1.33 1.29
C HIS A 165 7.52 1.04 2.51
N THR A 166 7.94 2.10 3.17
CA THR A 166 8.83 2.07 4.36
C THR A 166 8.34 1.20 5.50
N THR A 167 7.03 1.00 5.66
CA THR A 167 6.46 0.18 6.74
C THR A 167 6.95 -1.26 6.70
N VAL A 168 7.23 -1.83 5.52
CA VAL A 168 7.80 -3.17 5.39
C VAL A 168 9.13 -3.29 6.15
N SER A 169 9.93 -2.21 6.24
CA SER A 169 11.19 -2.19 6.97
C SER A 169 11.02 -2.33 8.49
N LEU A 170 9.83 -2.09 9.03
CA LEU A 170 9.52 -2.37 10.45
C LEU A 170 9.65 -3.87 10.78
N SER A 171 9.43 -4.75 9.80
CA SER A 171 9.71 -6.19 9.97
C SER A 171 11.21 -6.50 10.14
N GLY A 172 12.10 -5.55 9.83
CA GLY A 172 13.55 -5.68 9.90
C GLY A 172 14.05 -6.15 11.26
N ILE A 173 13.46 -5.66 12.36
CA ILE A 173 13.86 -6.11 13.71
C ILE A 173 13.51 -7.58 13.97
N SER A 174 12.31 -8.01 13.55
CA SER A 174 11.88 -9.41 13.68
C SER A 174 12.74 -10.35 12.83
N ILE A 175 13.08 -9.92 11.61
CA ILE A 175 13.93 -10.66 10.67
C ILE A 175 15.36 -10.74 11.20
N PHE A 176 15.92 -9.62 11.66
CA PHE A 176 17.27 -9.57 12.22
C PHE A 176 17.40 -10.51 13.42
N LEU A 177 16.46 -10.44 14.37
CA LEU A 177 16.45 -11.36 15.52
C LEU A 177 16.31 -12.81 15.08
N TYR A 178 15.43 -13.11 14.12
CA TYR A 178 15.32 -14.46 13.57
C TYR A 178 16.63 -14.97 12.97
N LEU A 179 17.34 -14.12 12.21
CA LEU A 179 18.63 -14.46 11.61
C LEU A 179 19.70 -14.66 12.67
N VAL A 180 19.79 -13.81 13.69
CA VAL A 180 20.73 -14.00 14.82
C VAL A 180 20.51 -15.36 15.49
N LEU A 181 19.25 -15.75 15.70
CA LEU A 181 18.90 -17.00 16.38
C LEU A 181 19.04 -18.24 15.48
N SER A 182 18.96 -18.08 14.16
CA SER A 182 18.81 -19.20 13.22
C SER A 182 20.01 -19.43 12.32
N THR A 183 20.82 -18.40 12.05
CA THR A 183 21.98 -18.48 11.15
C THR A 183 23.08 -19.33 11.78
N ARG A 184 23.80 -20.06 10.93
CA ARG A 184 24.84 -21.01 11.36
C ARG A 184 26.16 -20.75 10.63
N GLN A 185 26.12 -20.06 9.49
CA GLN A 185 27.26 -19.90 8.60
C GLN A 185 27.47 -18.42 8.26
N LYS A 186 28.75 -18.03 8.07
CA LYS A 186 29.10 -16.68 7.61
C LYS A 186 28.49 -16.36 6.23
N THR A 187 28.32 -17.37 5.39
CA THR A 187 27.70 -17.26 4.06
C THR A 187 26.25 -16.79 4.12
N ASP A 188 25.52 -17.09 5.19
CA ASP A 188 24.14 -16.63 5.38
C ASP A 188 24.09 -15.09 5.48
N TRP A 189 24.93 -14.52 6.34
CA TRP A 189 25.07 -13.07 6.53
C TRP A 189 25.55 -12.38 5.26
N ILE A 190 26.55 -12.95 4.57
CA ILE A 190 27.06 -12.39 3.31
C ILE A 190 25.95 -12.30 2.26
N GLN A 191 25.17 -13.36 2.07
CA GLN A 191 24.10 -13.36 1.08
C GLN A 191 22.98 -12.39 1.45
N ALA A 192 22.56 -12.35 2.72
CA ALA A 192 21.59 -11.36 3.20
C ALA A 192 22.07 -9.92 2.93
N SER A 193 23.30 -9.58 3.32
CA SER A 193 23.87 -8.25 3.13
C SER A 193 24.05 -7.88 1.65
N LEU A 194 24.56 -8.80 0.82
CA LEU A 194 24.70 -8.54 -0.63
C LEU A 194 23.34 -8.31 -1.29
N GLY A 195 22.32 -9.07 -0.87
CA GLY A 195 20.95 -8.87 -1.34
C GLY A 195 20.44 -7.49 -0.94
N SER A 196 20.57 -7.12 0.34
CA SER A 196 20.15 -5.82 0.86
C SER A 196 20.85 -4.66 0.18
N ILE A 197 22.17 -4.74 -0.05
CA ILE A 197 22.92 -3.72 -0.79
C ILE A 197 22.39 -3.58 -2.22
N LEU A 198 22.16 -4.69 -2.92
CA LEU A 198 21.60 -4.63 -4.28
C LEU A 198 20.19 -4.02 -4.28
N GLY A 199 19.34 -4.40 -3.33
CA GLY A 199 18.01 -3.81 -3.17
C GLY A 199 18.07 -2.31 -2.91
N LEU A 200 18.97 -1.85 -2.04
CA LEU A 200 19.21 -0.43 -1.75
C LEU A 200 19.72 0.33 -2.98
N VAL A 201 20.64 -0.26 -3.76
CA VAL A 201 21.13 0.34 -5.00
C VAL A 201 20.00 0.51 -6.00
N ILE A 202 19.12 -0.49 -6.16
CA ILE A 202 17.96 -0.38 -7.06
C ILE A 202 16.98 0.68 -6.56
N PHE A 203 16.69 0.72 -5.26
CA PHE A 203 15.86 1.77 -4.66
C PHE A 203 16.42 3.17 -4.95
N LEU A 204 17.69 3.42 -4.61
CA LEU A 204 18.33 4.72 -4.83
C LEU A 204 18.40 5.07 -6.31
N SER A 205 18.69 4.11 -7.19
CA SER A 205 18.71 4.33 -8.63
C SER A 205 17.32 4.68 -9.17
N SER A 206 16.27 4.06 -8.63
CA SER A 206 14.88 4.34 -9.01
C SER A 206 14.49 5.76 -8.58
N PHE A 207 14.85 6.15 -7.34
CA PHE A 207 14.64 7.51 -6.85
C PHE A 207 15.39 8.53 -7.73
N LEU A 208 16.70 8.36 -7.92
CA LEU A 208 17.52 9.29 -8.71
C LEU A 208 17.04 9.40 -10.16
N PHE A 209 16.50 8.32 -10.72
CA PHE A 209 15.91 8.33 -12.05
C PHE A 209 14.64 9.18 -12.12
N LEU A 210 13.69 8.98 -11.19
CA LEU A 210 12.45 9.77 -11.15
C LEU A 210 12.74 11.23 -10.80
N ASP A 211 13.67 11.47 -9.89
CA ASP A 211 14.13 12.79 -9.49
C ASP A 211 14.77 13.56 -10.66
N TYR A 212 15.59 12.88 -11.45
CA TYR A 212 16.16 13.44 -12.68
C TYR A 212 15.09 13.81 -13.73
N LEU A 213 14.02 13.00 -13.84
CA LEU A 213 12.92 13.29 -14.76
C LEU A 213 12.12 14.52 -14.32
N ASN A 214 12.05 14.79 -13.01
CA ASN A 214 11.37 15.94 -12.41
C ASN A 214 10.00 16.22 -13.06
N ALA A 215 9.15 15.20 -13.18
CA ALA A 215 7.86 15.34 -13.84
C ALA A 215 7.02 16.43 -13.14
N SER A 216 6.30 17.24 -13.93
CA SER A 216 5.45 18.33 -13.40
C SER A 216 4.37 17.79 -12.43
N ALA A 217 3.77 16.64 -12.75
CA ALA A 217 2.87 15.93 -11.83
C ALA A 217 3.58 15.26 -10.63
N GLY A 218 4.87 15.50 -10.36
CA GLY A 218 5.55 14.98 -9.17
C GLY A 218 5.22 15.80 -7.93
N TYR A 219 5.27 15.17 -6.75
CA TYR A 219 4.92 15.79 -5.46
C TYR A 219 5.63 17.12 -5.21
N TYR A 220 6.93 17.22 -5.52
CA TYR A 220 7.65 18.46 -5.31
C TYR A 220 7.09 19.63 -6.12
N ASN A 221 6.76 19.40 -7.39
CA ASN A 221 6.21 20.43 -8.28
C ASN A 221 4.73 20.70 -8.00
N THR A 222 3.97 19.67 -7.62
CA THR A 222 2.54 19.80 -7.33
C THR A 222 2.29 20.47 -5.98
N VAL A 223 3.10 20.19 -4.96
CA VAL A 223 2.78 20.61 -3.56
C VAL A 223 3.87 21.45 -2.92
N VAL A 224 5.14 21.11 -3.14
CA VAL A 224 6.21 21.59 -2.25
C VAL A 224 6.80 22.91 -2.72
N TYR A 225 7.28 22.99 -3.96
CA TYR A 225 8.09 24.13 -4.44
C TYR A 225 7.36 25.46 -4.38
N HIS A 226 6.05 25.45 -4.61
CA HIS A 226 5.24 26.66 -4.62
C HIS A 226 4.64 26.99 -3.25
N ALA A 227 4.97 26.21 -2.22
CA ALA A 227 4.51 26.43 -0.85
C ALA A 227 5.62 26.28 0.21
N LEU A 228 6.90 26.38 -0.20
CA LEU A 228 8.06 26.21 0.69
C LEU A 228 8.01 27.07 1.97
N SER A 229 7.48 28.29 1.86
CA SER A 229 7.38 29.22 2.99
C SER A 229 6.45 28.73 4.10
N VAL A 230 5.52 27.80 3.81
CA VAL A 230 4.66 27.16 4.82
C VAL A 230 5.50 26.40 5.86
N TRP A 231 6.57 25.75 5.41
CA TRP A 231 7.48 24.99 6.27
C TRP A 231 8.74 25.79 6.68
N GLY A 232 8.77 27.10 6.40
CA GLY A 232 9.96 27.93 6.63
C GLY A 232 11.17 27.50 5.79
N MET A 233 10.92 26.86 4.64
CA MET A 233 11.95 26.35 3.75
C MET A 233 12.18 27.29 2.56
N THR A 234 13.31 27.09 1.89
CA THR A 234 13.76 27.83 0.72
C THR A 234 14.16 26.87 -0.40
N PRO A 235 14.27 27.33 -1.66
CA PRO A 235 14.72 26.46 -2.75
C PRO A 235 16.09 25.81 -2.50
N ALA A 236 16.96 26.46 -1.72
CA ALA A 236 18.28 25.94 -1.36
C ALA A 236 18.22 24.66 -0.51
N ASP A 237 17.11 24.43 0.21
CA ASP A 237 16.88 23.21 0.99
C ASP A 237 16.57 21.98 0.10
N PHE A 238 16.50 22.18 -1.22
CA PHE A 238 16.19 21.15 -2.22
C PHE A 238 17.24 21.11 -3.34
N ASP A 239 18.44 21.67 -3.14
CA ASP A 239 19.48 21.80 -4.18
C ASP A 239 20.00 20.42 -4.65
N SER A 240 20.10 19.43 -3.76
CA SER A 240 20.59 18.09 -4.06
C SER A 240 19.49 17.02 -4.02
N PRO A 241 19.64 15.93 -4.80
CA PRO A 241 18.72 14.79 -4.72
C PRO A 241 18.66 14.16 -3.33
N PHE A 242 19.71 14.28 -2.52
CA PHE A 242 19.73 13.72 -1.17
C PHE A 242 18.92 14.53 -0.17
N GLU A 243 18.87 15.86 -0.31
CA GLU A 243 17.99 16.71 0.48
C GLU A 243 16.52 16.47 0.11
N ARG A 244 16.25 16.35 -1.19
CA ARG A 244 14.92 15.94 -1.69
C ARG A 244 14.51 14.59 -1.11
N LEU A 245 15.38 13.58 -1.16
CA LEU A 245 15.11 12.28 -0.56
C LEU A 245 14.88 12.39 0.96
N ALA A 246 15.69 13.17 1.66
CA ALA A 246 15.55 13.38 3.09
C ALA A 246 14.19 14.01 3.44
N PHE A 247 13.73 14.98 2.64
CA PHE A 247 12.41 15.59 2.81
C PHE A 247 11.28 14.55 2.71
N LEU A 248 11.35 13.57 1.80
CA LEU A 248 10.31 12.53 1.68
C LEU A 248 10.29 11.56 2.86
N TYR A 249 11.42 11.32 3.53
CA TYR A 249 11.50 10.38 4.65
C TYR A 249 11.34 11.07 6.01
N PHE A 250 11.60 12.37 6.07
CA PHE A 250 11.46 13.20 7.25
C PHE A 250 10.64 14.47 6.92
N PRO A 251 9.42 14.33 6.38
CA PRO A 251 8.65 15.48 5.94
C PRO A 251 8.19 16.27 7.18
N PRO A 252 8.35 17.62 7.19
CA PRO A 252 7.94 18.44 8.32
C PRO A 252 6.46 18.27 8.69
N GLN A 253 5.60 18.01 7.69
CA GLN A 253 4.16 17.85 7.87
C GLN A 253 3.76 16.68 8.79
N PHE A 254 4.59 15.64 8.86
CA PHE A 254 4.34 14.47 9.72
C PHE A 254 5.28 14.45 10.94
N SER A 255 6.00 15.55 11.20
CA SER A 255 6.90 15.66 12.32
C SER A 255 6.14 15.54 13.64
N GLY A 256 6.54 14.59 14.46
CA GLY A 256 5.94 14.37 15.77
C GLY A 256 4.66 13.54 15.78
N GLN A 257 4.18 13.02 14.64
CA GLN A 257 2.98 12.16 14.60
C GLN A 257 3.23 10.71 15.06
N PHE A 258 4.49 10.27 15.09
CA PHE A 258 4.83 8.95 15.59
C PHE A 258 4.77 8.92 17.13
N LEU A 259 3.99 7.99 17.69
CA LEU A 259 3.72 7.89 19.14
C LEU A 259 3.00 9.13 19.71
N ALA A 260 2.29 9.89 18.88
CA ALA A 260 1.58 11.10 19.28
C ALA A 260 0.16 10.83 19.83
N VAL A 261 -0.39 9.65 19.51
CA VAL A 261 -1.76 9.28 19.87
C VAL A 261 -1.88 9.09 21.40
N PRO A 262 -2.86 9.71 22.07
CA PRO A 262 -3.12 9.50 23.48
C PRO A 262 -3.37 8.03 23.83
N SER A 263 -2.94 7.61 25.03
CA SER A 263 -2.98 6.20 25.45
C SER A 263 -4.38 5.59 25.42
N GLU A 264 -5.40 6.39 25.71
CA GLU A 264 -6.82 6.02 25.70
C GLU A 264 -7.27 5.66 24.29
N MET A 265 -6.89 6.46 23.29
CA MET A 265 -7.18 6.20 21.88
C MET A 265 -6.40 5.00 21.37
N ILE A 266 -5.16 4.79 21.80
CA ILE A 266 -4.40 3.57 21.45
C ILE A 266 -5.14 2.34 21.97
N ILE A 267 -5.64 2.36 23.21
CA ILE A 267 -6.41 1.25 23.79
C ILE A 267 -7.70 1.01 23.01
N GLU A 268 -8.41 2.06 22.60
CA GLU A 268 -9.61 1.97 21.77
C GLU A 268 -9.29 1.34 20.41
N ARG A 269 -8.31 1.87 19.68
CA ARG A 269 -7.86 1.33 18.38
C ARG A 269 -7.46 -0.14 18.47
N LEU A 270 -6.75 -0.55 19.53
CA LEU A 270 -6.40 -1.94 19.76
C LEU A 270 -7.63 -2.80 20.06
N ARG A 271 -8.56 -2.29 20.88
CA ARG A 271 -9.81 -2.98 21.19
C ARG A 271 -10.64 -3.20 19.93
N ASP A 272 -10.74 -2.21 19.06
CA ASP A 272 -11.47 -2.29 17.79
C ASP A 272 -10.84 -3.32 16.87
N PHE A 273 -9.51 -3.26 16.70
CA PHE A 273 -8.77 -4.27 15.93
C PHE A 273 -9.04 -5.71 16.43
N PHE A 274 -9.00 -5.94 17.74
CA PHE A 274 -9.26 -7.27 18.31
C PHE A 274 -10.74 -7.66 18.29
N SER A 275 -11.65 -6.70 18.32
CA SER A 275 -13.09 -6.92 18.15
C SER A 275 -13.38 -7.43 16.74
N ASP A 276 -12.79 -6.78 15.73
CA ASP A 276 -12.96 -7.13 14.32
C ASP A 276 -12.26 -8.46 13.98
N ALA A 277 -11.09 -8.72 14.58
CA ALA A 277 -10.43 -10.02 14.45
C ALA A 277 -11.25 -11.19 15.02
N SER A 278 -12.18 -10.91 15.95
CA SER A 278 -13.11 -11.85 16.58
C SER A 278 -12.45 -13.10 17.21
N TRP A 279 -13.18 -14.22 17.30
CA TRP A 279 -12.71 -15.49 17.89
C TRP A 279 -11.50 -16.10 17.15
N ASN A 280 -11.14 -15.60 15.96
CA ASN A 280 -9.94 -16.01 15.24
C ASN A 280 -8.65 -15.72 16.03
N ILE A 281 -8.64 -14.75 16.95
CA ILE A 281 -7.44 -14.45 17.76
C ILE A 281 -7.03 -15.65 18.62
N TRP A 282 -7.99 -16.40 19.16
CA TRP A 282 -7.70 -17.59 19.95
C TRP A 282 -7.09 -18.70 19.10
N ILE A 283 -7.55 -18.85 17.85
CA ILE A 283 -6.94 -19.77 16.90
C ILE A 283 -5.54 -19.33 16.53
N ALA A 284 -5.31 -18.03 16.31
CA ALA A 284 -3.98 -17.49 16.06
C ALA A 284 -3.01 -17.80 17.22
N LEU A 285 -3.46 -17.61 18.47
CA LEU A 285 -2.68 -17.93 19.67
C LEU A 285 -2.36 -19.43 19.76
N ILE A 286 -3.32 -20.31 19.47
CA ILE A 286 -3.07 -21.76 19.36
C ILE A 286 -2.02 -22.04 18.28
N GLY A 287 -2.09 -21.34 17.14
CA GLY A 287 -1.14 -21.46 16.04
C GLY A 287 0.28 -21.10 16.45
N ILE A 288 0.47 -19.93 17.06
CA ILE A 288 1.79 -19.49 17.57
C ILE A 288 2.29 -20.45 18.67
N ALA A 289 1.44 -20.81 19.63
CA ALA A 289 1.80 -21.75 20.69
C ALA A 289 2.24 -23.12 20.14
N SER A 290 1.59 -23.58 19.06
CA SER A 290 1.90 -24.87 18.43
C SER A 290 3.32 -24.96 17.88
N LEU A 291 3.92 -23.82 17.49
CA LEU A 291 5.29 -23.77 16.99
C LEU A 291 6.32 -24.01 18.10
N PHE A 292 5.99 -23.77 19.37
CA PHE A 292 6.90 -24.07 20.48
C PHE A 292 6.95 -25.57 20.81
N VAL A 293 5.92 -26.33 20.46
CA VAL A 293 5.77 -27.73 20.84
C VAL A 293 6.46 -28.66 19.84
N SER A 294 7.43 -29.43 20.31
CA SER A 294 8.01 -30.54 19.54
C SER A 294 6.97 -31.65 19.34
N ARG A 295 6.90 -32.19 18.12
CA ARG A 295 5.98 -33.27 17.75
C ARG A 295 6.76 -34.48 17.26
N LYS A 296 6.10 -35.64 17.26
CA LYS A 296 6.69 -36.95 16.91
C LYS A 296 7.51 -36.94 15.60
N ASN A 297 7.13 -36.10 14.63
CA ASN A 297 7.79 -35.96 13.33
C ASN A 297 8.20 -34.51 12.99
N SER A 298 8.18 -33.57 13.94
CA SER A 298 8.57 -32.16 13.70
C SER A 298 9.24 -31.57 14.93
N VAL A 299 10.42 -30.98 14.74
CA VAL A 299 11.12 -30.24 15.80
C VAL A 299 10.36 -28.94 16.09
N SER A 300 10.48 -28.44 17.33
CA SER A 300 10.04 -27.09 17.72
C SER A 300 10.56 -26.03 16.74
N ARG A 301 9.68 -25.09 16.39
CA ARG A 301 9.86 -23.96 15.47
C ARG A 301 9.75 -22.63 16.21
N TRP A 302 10.30 -22.58 17.42
CA TRP A 302 10.23 -21.42 18.30
C TRP A 302 10.84 -20.16 17.69
N CYS A 303 11.88 -20.28 16.83
CA CYS A 303 12.42 -19.14 16.09
C CYS A 303 11.35 -18.53 15.16
N GLU A 304 10.62 -19.36 14.41
CA GLU A 304 9.54 -18.89 13.54
C GLU A 304 8.39 -18.28 14.35
N ALA A 305 8.11 -18.81 15.55
CA ALA A 305 7.13 -18.22 16.45
C ALA A 305 7.53 -16.80 16.89
N ILE A 306 8.80 -16.59 17.24
CA ILE A 306 9.35 -15.28 17.60
C ILE A 306 9.29 -14.32 16.40
N LEU A 307 9.67 -14.78 15.21
CA LEU A 307 9.59 -13.98 13.98
C LEU A 307 8.18 -13.43 13.76
N LEU A 308 7.17 -14.31 13.77
CA LEU A 308 5.78 -13.92 13.54
C LEU A 308 5.23 -13.06 14.68
N PHE A 309 5.54 -13.40 15.94
CA PHE A 309 5.07 -12.65 17.10
C PHE A 309 5.61 -11.22 17.12
N ILE A 310 6.93 -11.04 16.98
CA ILE A 310 7.55 -9.71 16.99
C ILE A 310 7.04 -8.90 15.80
N ALA A 311 7.01 -9.48 14.59
CA ALA A 311 6.50 -8.78 13.41
C ALA A 311 5.06 -8.31 13.62
N PHE A 312 4.17 -9.17 14.12
CA PHE A 312 2.76 -8.83 14.37
C PHE A 312 2.63 -7.64 15.33
N PHE A 313 3.29 -7.70 16.49
CA PHE A 313 3.19 -6.63 17.48
C PHE A 313 3.87 -5.34 17.03
N THR A 314 4.96 -5.41 16.27
CA THR A 314 5.58 -4.22 15.71
C THR A 314 4.62 -3.48 14.77
N PHE A 315 3.97 -4.19 13.85
CA PHE A 315 3.00 -3.56 12.94
C PHE A 315 1.75 -3.07 13.67
N LEU A 316 1.21 -3.87 14.60
CA LEU A 316 0.03 -3.53 15.37
C LEU A 316 0.24 -2.26 16.20
N LEU A 317 1.37 -2.19 16.92
CA LEU A 317 1.69 -1.02 17.76
C LEU A 317 2.01 0.20 16.91
N PHE A 318 2.69 0.04 15.77
CA PHE A 318 2.91 1.14 14.83
C PHE A 318 1.57 1.73 14.37
N ALA A 319 0.68 0.91 13.83
CA ALA A 319 -0.62 1.35 13.33
C ALA A 319 -1.49 2.00 14.44
N ALA A 320 -1.51 1.42 15.65
CA ALA A 320 -2.30 1.95 16.75
C ALA A 320 -1.79 3.29 17.29
N SER A 321 -0.50 3.60 17.12
CA SER A 321 0.16 4.78 17.70
C SER A 321 0.53 5.87 16.70
N TYR A 322 0.21 5.67 15.42
CA TYR A 322 0.49 6.63 14.37
C TYR A 322 -0.69 7.59 14.18
N ASP A 323 -0.42 8.88 14.32
CA ASP A 323 -1.44 9.92 14.33
C ASP A 323 -1.69 10.50 12.92
N VAL A 324 -2.27 9.66 12.08
CA VAL A 324 -2.76 10.02 10.74
C VAL A 324 -4.20 9.56 10.58
N TYR A 325 -4.97 10.25 9.75
CA TYR A 325 -6.40 10.00 9.56
C TYR A 325 -6.69 8.56 9.10
N ASP A 326 -5.91 8.07 8.15
CA ASP A 326 -6.06 6.76 7.52
C ASP A 326 -5.25 5.65 8.20
N TYR A 327 -4.88 5.81 9.48
CA TYR A 327 -4.00 4.88 10.21
C TYR A 327 -4.36 3.39 10.11
N TYR A 328 -5.63 3.08 9.87
CA TYR A 328 -6.15 1.72 9.76
C TYR A 328 -5.49 0.93 8.61
N VAL A 329 -5.04 1.58 7.54
CA VAL A 329 -4.33 0.93 6.41
C VAL A 329 -3.04 0.22 6.86
N PHE A 330 -2.40 0.73 7.92
CA PHE A 330 -1.19 0.15 8.49
C PHE A 330 -1.43 -1.17 9.26
N TYR A 331 -2.69 -1.58 9.44
CA TYR A 331 -3.01 -2.92 9.96
C TYR A 331 -2.84 -4.04 8.93
N ILE A 332 -2.79 -3.76 7.62
CA ILE A 332 -2.64 -4.77 6.56
C ILE A 332 -1.48 -5.77 6.81
N PRO A 333 -0.24 -5.34 7.11
CA PRO A 333 0.84 -6.28 7.41
C PRO A 333 0.60 -7.09 8.70
N ALA A 334 -0.06 -6.52 9.72
CA ALA A 334 -0.46 -7.25 10.92
C ALA A 334 -1.53 -8.32 10.60
N ILE A 335 -2.54 -7.98 9.79
CA ILE A 335 -3.58 -8.91 9.31
C ILE A 335 -2.95 -10.07 8.53
N LEU A 336 -1.97 -9.80 7.66
CA LEU A 336 -1.23 -10.85 6.93
C LEU A 336 -0.60 -11.87 7.89
N ILE A 337 0.10 -11.39 8.93
CA ILE A 337 0.75 -12.25 9.92
C ILE A 337 -0.28 -12.98 10.79
N LEU A 338 -1.37 -12.31 11.15
CA LEU A 338 -2.49 -12.90 11.87
C LEU A 338 -3.10 -14.07 11.09
N VAL A 339 -3.30 -13.93 9.77
CA VAL A 339 -3.83 -15.01 8.93
C VAL A 339 -2.87 -16.21 8.85
N ILE A 340 -1.56 -15.96 8.82
CA ILE A 340 -0.56 -17.04 8.94
C ILE A 340 -0.75 -17.78 10.28
N ALA A 341 -0.88 -17.04 11.39
CA ALA A 341 -1.11 -17.62 12.71
C ALA A 341 -2.43 -18.39 12.81
N ILE A 342 -3.51 -17.88 12.22
CA ILE A 342 -4.81 -18.57 12.14
C ILE A 342 -4.68 -19.90 11.41
N GLY A 343 -3.99 -19.92 10.27
CA GLY A 343 -3.76 -21.16 9.51
C GLY A 343 -2.92 -22.20 10.27
N LEU A 344 -1.95 -21.75 11.07
CA LEU A 344 -1.23 -22.62 12.00
C LEU A 344 -2.14 -23.17 13.10
N GLY A 345 -3.06 -22.35 13.63
CA GLY A 345 -3.99 -22.76 14.68
C GLY A 345 -4.94 -23.86 14.22
N PHE A 346 -5.55 -23.67 13.04
CA PHE A 346 -6.37 -24.71 12.43
C PHE A 346 -5.59 -26.00 12.13
N ASN A 347 -4.33 -25.88 11.72
CA ASN A 347 -3.46 -27.04 11.58
C ASN A 347 -3.22 -27.76 12.90
N ALA A 348 -2.92 -27.02 13.96
CA ALA A 348 -2.68 -27.58 15.29
C ALA A 348 -3.91 -28.32 15.83
N ILE A 349 -5.12 -27.81 15.57
CA ILE A 349 -6.38 -28.48 15.88
C ILE A 349 -6.50 -29.78 15.07
N ALA A 350 -6.21 -29.76 13.75
CA ALA A 350 -6.23 -30.98 12.93
C ALA A 350 -5.27 -32.05 13.48
N GLU A 351 -4.07 -31.65 13.86
CA GLU A 351 -3.06 -32.57 14.39
C GLU A 351 -3.46 -33.13 15.76
N LEU A 352 -4.06 -32.31 16.63
CA LEU A 352 -4.58 -32.77 17.91
C LEU A 352 -5.68 -33.82 17.74
N ILE A 353 -6.63 -33.60 16.82
CA ILE A 353 -7.68 -34.58 16.51
C ILE A 353 -7.06 -35.85 15.94
N SER A 354 -6.04 -35.74 15.08
CA SER A 354 -5.37 -36.88 14.47
C SER A 354 -4.57 -37.74 15.46
N ALA A 355 -4.20 -37.16 16.60
CA ALA A 355 -3.51 -37.88 17.67
C ALA A 355 -4.44 -38.79 18.49
N ILE A 356 -5.76 -38.66 18.33
CA ILE A 356 -6.75 -39.51 19.03
C ILE A 356 -6.62 -40.97 18.52
N PRO A 357 -6.46 -41.96 19.41
CA PRO A 357 -6.32 -43.35 19.01
C PRO A 357 -7.48 -43.84 18.14
N LYS A 358 -7.16 -44.57 17.06
CA LYS A 358 -8.14 -45.10 16.08
C LYS A 358 -8.92 -44.04 15.30
N MET A 359 -8.53 -42.76 15.34
CA MET A 359 -9.17 -41.71 14.56
C MET A 359 -8.98 -41.96 13.06
N PRO A 360 -10.04 -41.99 12.24
CA PRO A 360 -9.91 -42.09 10.79
C PRO A 360 -9.19 -40.87 10.20
N ILE A 361 -8.29 -41.09 9.24
CA ILE A 361 -7.39 -40.05 8.72
C ILE A 361 -8.10 -38.86 8.07
N PHE A 362 -9.35 -39.02 7.63
CA PHE A 362 -10.12 -37.97 6.98
C PHE A 362 -10.86 -37.06 7.98
N ILE A 363 -11.13 -37.51 9.22
CA ILE A 363 -11.93 -36.77 10.20
C ILE A 363 -11.32 -35.41 10.58
N PRO A 364 -10.00 -35.30 10.88
CA PRO A 364 -9.44 -34.00 11.25
C PRO A 364 -9.58 -32.96 10.12
N GLY A 365 -9.45 -33.40 8.86
CA GLY A 365 -9.64 -32.56 7.69
C GLY A 365 -11.07 -32.04 7.57
N ILE A 366 -12.07 -32.90 7.79
CA ILE A 366 -13.49 -32.51 7.78
C ILE A 366 -13.78 -31.52 8.91
N VAL A 367 -13.39 -31.84 10.15
CA VAL A 367 -13.66 -30.98 11.32
C VAL A 367 -13.07 -29.60 11.11
N VAL A 368 -11.80 -29.50 10.72
CA VAL A 368 -11.16 -28.20 10.50
C VAL A 368 -11.75 -27.46 9.31
N SER A 369 -12.18 -28.16 8.25
CA SER A 369 -12.90 -27.53 7.14
C SER A 369 -14.22 -26.92 7.61
N VAL A 370 -15.01 -27.64 8.41
CA VAL A 370 -16.26 -27.15 8.97
C VAL A 370 -16.02 -25.94 9.87
N LEU A 371 -15.00 -26.01 10.73
CA LEU A 371 -14.64 -24.88 11.59
C LEU A 371 -14.31 -23.65 10.74
N ILE A 372 -13.38 -23.74 9.78
CA ILE A 372 -13.00 -22.62 8.91
C ILE A 372 -14.19 -22.09 8.09
N LEU A 373 -15.06 -22.96 7.59
CA LEU A 373 -16.24 -22.52 6.83
C LEU A 373 -17.24 -21.80 7.74
N ALA A 374 -17.43 -22.26 8.98
CA ALA A 374 -18.27 -21.58 9.97
C ALA A 374 -17.67 -20.21 10.36
N SER A 375 -16.34 -20.11 10.40
CA SER A 375 -15.60 -18.87 10.62
C SER A 375 -15.86 -17.83 9.54
N LEU A 376 -15.70 -18.25 8.28
CA LEU A 376 -15.85 -17.41 7.11
C LEU A 376 -17.32 -17.11 6.80
N TRP A 377 -18.25 -17.89 7.37
CA TRP A 377 -19.69 -17.72 7.15
C TRP A 377 -20.17 -16.31 7.51
N PHE A 378 -19.59 -15.67 8.53
CA PHE A 378 -19.96 -14.31 8.93
C PHE A 378 -19.54 -13.26 7.90
N SER A 379 -18.40 -13.46 7.23
CA SER A 379 -17.92 -12.55 6.16
C SER A 379 -18.56 -12.86 4.80
N PHE A 380 -19.11 -14.07 4.61
CA PHE A 380 -19.58 -14.54 3.31
C PHE A 380 -20.73 -13.70 2.71
N PRO A 381 -21.75 -13.24 3.46
CA PRO A 381 -22.78 -12.35 2.92
C PRO A 381 -22.22 -11.02 2.41
N SER A 382 -21.32 -10.38 3.16
CA SER A 382 -20.64 -9.13 2.78
C SER A 382 -19.80 -9.33 1.51
N ALA A 383 -18.97 -10.39 1.50
CA ALA A 383 -18.16 -10.77 0.35
C ALA A 383 -19.00 -11.05 -0.91
N LEU A 384 -20.10 -11.79 -0.77
CA LEU A 384 -21.00 -12.12 -1.87
C LEU A 384 -21.72 -10.88 -2.40
N SER A 385 -22.13 -9.96 -1.51
CA SER A 385 -22.74 -8.68 -1.88
C SER A 385 -21.76 -7.83 -2.70
N SER A 386 -20.55 -7.64 -2.18
CA SER A 386 -19.46 -6.90 -2.83
C SER A 386 -19.17 -7.45 -4.23
N TRP A 387 -18.98 -8.77 -4.32
CA TRP A 387 -18.71 -9.44 -5.59
C TRP A 387 -19.85 -9.32 -6.61
N LYS A 388 -21.11 -9.47 -6.17
CA LYS A 388 -22.29 -9.30 -7.04
C LYS A 388 -22.37 -7.87 -7.57
N ASN A 389 -22.23 -6.89 -6.68
CA ASN A 389 -22.37 -5.46 -6.98
C ASN A 389 -21.19 -4.88 -7.77
N ARG A 390 -20.08 -5.63 -7.91
CA ARG A 390 -18.84 -5.15 -8.55
C ARG A 390 -18.14 -4.03 -7.78
N THR A 391 -18.41 -3.91 -6.48
CA THR A 391 -17.85 -2.88 -5.61
C THR A 391 -17.13 -3.58 -4.47
N PRO A 392 -15.88 -3.22 -4.13
CA PRO A 392 -15.18 -3.82 -3.01
C PRO A 392 -15.82 -3.38 -1.67
N PRO A 393 -15.55 -4.12 -0.58
CA PRO A 393 -15.99 -3.72 0.75
C PRO A 393 -15.25 -2.46 1.23
N MET A 394 -15.74 -1.85 2.31
CA MET A 394 -15.17 -0.63 2.94
C MET A 394 -15.02 0.57 1.98
N MET A 395 -15.90 0.67 0.99
CA MET A 395 -16.06 1.90 0.21
C MET A 395 -17.06 2.79 0.94
N ASP A 396 -16.63 4.02 1.24
CA ASP A 396 -17.55 5.04 1.75
C ASP A 396 -18.60 5.38 0.68
N ASP A 397 -19.73 5.98 1.08
CA ASP A 397 -20.83 6.27 0.15
C ASP A 397 -20.36 7.07 -1.09
N TYR A 398 -19.41 7.99 -0.92
CA TYR A 398 -18.86 8.79 -2.02
C TYR A 398 -17.87 7.99 -2.88
N GLU A 399 -16.98 7.18 -2.30
CA GLU A 399 -16.06 6.31 -3.06
C GLU A 399 -16.85 5.24 -3.84
N GLY A 400 -17.93 4.73 -3.25
CA GLY A 400 -18.83 3.77 -3.89
C GLY A 400 -19.50 4.32 -5.15
N LEU A 401 -19.77 5.63 -5.22
CA LEU A 401 -20.29 6.28 -6.43
C LEU A 401 -19.32 6.18 -7.60
N LEU A 402 -18.00 6.14 -7.36
CA LEU A 402 -17.00 5.98 -8.41
C LEU A 402 -17.07 4.60 -9.09
N PHE A 403 -17.68 3.61 -8.46
CA PHE A 403 -17.92 2.30 -9.08
C PHE A 403 -19.20 2.30 -9.93
N ALA A 404 -20.22 3.05 -9.51
CA ALA A 404 -21.47 3.19 -10.25
C ALA A 404 -21.32 4.14 -11.45
N PHE A 405 -20.54 5.21 -11.29
CA PHE A 405 -20.31 6.27 -12.26
C PHE A 405 -18.79 6.48 -12.48
N PRO A 406 -18.14 5.54 -13.19
CA PRO A 406 -16.68 5.45 -13.27
C PRO A 406 -16.01 6.65 -13.91
N ASP A 407 -16.70 7.30 -14.83
CA ASP A 407 -16.14 8.42 -15.58
C ASP A 407 -16.34 9.78 -14.87
N THR A 408 -16.99 9.83 -13.70
CA THR A 408 -17.36 11.08 -13.03
C THR A 408 -16.17 12.03 -12.85
N ARG A 409 -15.07 11.53 -12.27
CA ARG A 409 -13.88 12.35 -12.03
C ARG A 409 -13.18 12.78 -13.30
N ARG A 410 -13.15 11.90 -14.32
CA ARG A 410 -12.63 12.26 -15.64
C ARG A 410 -13.46 13.38 -16.25
N ILE A 411 -14.79 13.26 -16.24
CA ILE A 411 -15.71 14.21 -16.85
C ILE A 411 -15.65 15.56 -16.12
N GLU A 412 -15.63 15.57 -14.79
CA GLU A 412 -15.50 16.80 -13.98
C GLU A 412 -14.23 17.57 -14.36
N ALA A 413 -13.08 16.88 -14.44
CA ALA A 413 -11.83 17.48 -14.87
C ALA A 413 -11.86 17.91 -16.35
N GLU A 414 -12.41 17.10 -17.27
CA GLU A 414 -12.55 17.44 -18.69
C GLU A 414 -13.39 18.70 -18.91
N LEU A 415 -14.51 18.85 -18.18
CA LEU A 415 -15.39 20.02 -18.27
C LEU A 415 -14.64 21.31 -17.92
N ILE A 416 -13.79 21.26 -16.90
CA ILE A 416 -12.97 22.41 -16.48
C ILE A 416 -11.86 22.69 -17.49
N LEU A 417 -11.12 21.66 -17.90
CA LEU A 417 -9.92 21.83 -18.70
C LEU A 417 -10.22 22.23 -20.16
N ASN A 418 -11.34 21.77 -20.73
CA ASN A 418 -11.66 22.05 -22.13
C ASN A 418 -11.92 23.54 -22.43
N ASP A 419 -12.22 24.34 -21.41
CA ASP A 419 -12.60 25.75 -21.53
C ASP A 419 -11.47 26.74 -21.17
N ILE A 420 -10.25 26.25 -20.89
CA ILE A 420 -9.11 27.08 -20.47
C ILE A 420 -7.87 26.86 -21.36
N GLU A 421 -6.92 27.78 -21.29
CA GLU A 421 -5.73 27.81 -22.15
C GLU A 421 -4.72 26.68 -21.87
N ASP A 422 -4.01 26.21 -22.90
CA ASP A 422 -3.10 25.05 -22.86
C ASP A 422 -1.90 25.19 -21.92
N ASN A 423 -1.53 26.41 -21.55
CA ASN A 423 -0.41 26.71 -20.66
C ASN A 423 -0.87 27.23 -19.29
N ALA A 424 -2.13 27.00 -18.90
CA ALA A 424 -2.69 27.49 -17.66
C ALA A 424 -2.01 26.91 -16.40
N ILE A 425 -1.99 27.71 -15.33
CA ILE A 425 -1.67 27.28 -13.97
C ILE A 425 -2.98 27.22 -13.19
N ILE A 426 -3.25 26.10 -12.52
CA ILE A 426 -4.43 25.94 -11.67
C ILE A 426 -3.99 25.61 -10.25
N PHE A 427 -4.45 26.42 -9.30
CA PHE A 427 -4.40 26.09 -7.88
C PHE A 427 -5.68 25.37 -7.48
N THR A 428 -5.53 24.22 -6.84
CA THR A 428 -6.63 23.36 -6.43
C THR A 428 -6.29 22.59 -5.17
N ASP A 429 -7.20 21.72 -4.70
CA ASP A 429 -6.93 20.81 -3.59
C ASP A 429 -6.19 19.54 -4.07
N TRP A 430 -5.48 18.90 -3.15
CA TRP A 430 -4.56 17.77 -3.41
C TRP A 430 -5.29 16.64 -4.10
N ASP A 431 -6.49 16.47 -3.60
CA ASP A 431 -7.47 15.47 -3.83
C ASP A 431 -7.97 15.53 -5.29
N ALA A 432 -8.06 16.72 -5.89
CA ALA A 432 -8.40 16.97 -7.29
C ALA A 432 -7.20 17.23 -8.22
N ALA A 433 -6.04 17.68 -7.70
CA ALA A 433 -4.89 18.07 -8.50
C ALA A 433 -4.44 16.99 -9.51
N TYR A 434 -4.39 15.74 -9.05
CA TYR A 434 -4.00 14.62 -9.91
C TYR A 434 -5.08 14.19 -10.90
N ASN A 435 -6.36 14.46 -10.63
CA ASN A 435 -7.40 14.27 -11.63
C ASN A 435 -7.17 15.20 -12.83
N PHE A 436 -6.80 16.46 -12.57
CA PHE A 436 -6.48 17.39 -13.63
C PHE A 436 -5.20 17.02 -14.37
N TYR A 437 -4.12 16.65 -13.67
CA TYR A 437 -2.91 16.14 -14.33
C TYR A 437 -3.22 14.90 -15.17
N TYR A 438 -4.02 13.96 -14.68
CA TYR A 438 -4.40 12.77 -15.44
C TYR A 438 -5.10 13.16 -16.75
N VAL A 439 -6.13 14.00 -16.68
CA VAL A 439 -6.85 14.42 -17.89
C VAL A 439 -5.95 15.23 -18.81
N ALA A 440 -5.26 16.25 -18.32
CA ALA A 440 -4.42 17.13 -19.13
C ALA A 440 -3.23 16.39 -19.75
N HIS A 441 -2.40 15.74 -18.93
CA HIS A 441 -1.12 15.18 -19.38
C HIS A 441 -1.26 13.77 -19.94
N VAL A 442 -2.15 12.93 -19.39
CA VAL A 442 -2.28 11.52 -19.80
C VAL A 442 -3.28 11.37 -20.94
N LEU A 443 -4.45 12.01 -20.85
CA LEU A 443 -5.51 11.84 -21.86
C LEU A 443 -5.43 12.85 -23.01
N GLN A 444 -5.19 14.12 -22.70
CA GLN A 444 -5.24 15.21 -23.68
C GLN A 444 -3.87 15.58 -24.28
N GLY A 445 -2.76 15.18 -23.63
CA GLY A 445 -1.40 15.50 -24.06
C GLY A 445 -1.00 16.98 -23.87
N ARG A 446 -1.72 17.72 -23.03
CA ARG A 446 -1.49 19.13 -22.70
C ARG A 446 -0.48 19.26 -21.56
N THR A 447 0.79 18.99 -21.88
CA THR A 447 1.87 18.90 -20.88
C THR A 447 2.40 20.24 -20.39
N GLU A 448 1.92 21.37 -20.94
CA GLU A 448 2.29 22.73 -20.49
C GLU A 448 1.38 23.28 -19.38
N MET A 449 0.35 22.52 -18.98
CA MET A 449 -0.48 22.86 -17.83
C MET A 449 0.20 22.44 -16.54
N ASP A 450 0.12 23.28 -15.51
CA ASP A 450 0.55 22.92 -14.15
C ASP A 450 -0.60 23.05 -13.17
N PHE A 451 -0.65 22.12 -12.22
CA PHE A 451 -1.62 22.08 -11.14
C PHE A 451 -0.87 22.05 -9.82
N HIS A 452 -1.26 22.93 -8.90
CA HIS A 452 -0.59 23.09 -7.62
C HIS A 452 -1.58 23.01 -6.48
N GLU A 453 -1.14 22.41 -5.38
CA GLU A 453 -1.88 22.40 -4.13
C GLU A 453 -1.98 23.83 -3.58
N THR A 454 -3.19 24.22 -3.22
CA THR A 454 -3.48 25.57 -2.72
C THR A 454 -3.07 25.72 -1.26
N TYR A 455 -3.40 24.73 -0.43
CA TYR A 455 -3.23 24.74 1.02
C TYR A 455 -2.64 23.41 1.51
N PRO A 456 -1.31 23.23 1.42
CA PRO A 456 -0.66 21.97 1.80
C PRO A 456 -0.64 21.68 3.31
N GLN A 457 -1.22 22.54 4.15
CA GLN A 457 -1.46 22.31 5.58
C GLN A 457 -2.85 22.80 5.96
N GLU A 458 -3.51 22.07 6.87
CA GLU A 458 -4.88 22.36 7.31
C GLU A 458 -5.00 23.70 8.08
N ASP A 459 -3.96 24.11 8.82
CA ASP A 459 -3.99 25.29 9.69
C ASP A 459 -3.59 26.61 9.00
N MET A 460 -3.60 26.64 7.67
CA MET A 460 -3.20 27.84 6.92
C MET A 460 -4.27 28.93 6.98
N SER A 461 -3.85 30.17 7.28
CA SER A 461 -4.70 31.36 7.28
C SER A 461 -4.73 32.10 5.94
N GLY A 462 -4.01 31.58 4.94
CA GLY A 462 -3.98 32.07 3.57
C GLY A 462 -2.84 31.44 2.76
N LEU A 463 -2.70 31.87 1.49
CA LEU A 463 -1.66 31.39 0.58
C LEU A 463 -0.25 31.63 1.12
N ALA A 464 0.66 30.71 0.81
CA ALA A 464 2.05 30.84 1.20
C ALA A 464 2.72 32.04 0.48
N ASP A 465 3.64 32.74 1.15
CA ASP A 465 4.44 33.81 0.51
C ASP A 465 5.15 33.33 -0.76
N SER A 466 5.66 32.10 -0.75
CA SER A 466 6.24 31.43 -1.93
C SER A 466 5.23 31.19 -3.06
N THR A 467 3.96 30.94 -2.73
CA THR A 467 2.86 30.84 -3.70
C THR A 467 2.59 32.20 -4.34
N LEU A 468 2.51 33.26 -3.53
CA LEU A 468 2.33 34.62 -4.00
C LEU A 468 3.46 35.06 -4.94
N ALA A 469 4.71 34.77 -4.58
CA ALA A 469 5.87 35.07 -5.41
C ALA A 469 5.83 34.30 -6.75
N TYR A 470 5.38 33.04 -6.74
CA TYR A 470 5.22 32.26 -7.96
C TYR A 470 4.09 32.78 -8.85
N ILE A 471 2.97 33.22 -8.27
CA ILE A 471 1.88 33.89 -9.00
C ILE A 471 2.40 35.16 -9.67
N GLU A 472 3.08 36.03 -8.91
CA GLU A 472 3.64 37.29 -9.43
C GLU A 472 4.63 37.05 -10.58
N ALA A 473 5.44 35.99 -10.49
CA ALA A 473 6.40 35.63 -11.52
C ALA A 473 5.76 35.12 -12.82
N ASN A 474 4.52 34.61 -12.78
CA ASN A 474 3.88 33.94 -13.92
C ASN A 474 2.66 34.66 -14.50
N ILE A 475 2.03 35.58 -13.76
CA ILE A 475 0.75 36.21 -14.10
C ILE A 475 0.74 36.87 -15.49
N ASP A 476 1.87 37.42 -15.94
CA ASP A 476 1.99 38.10 -17.24
C ASP A 476 2.27 37.13 -18.41
N MET A 477 2.61 35.86 -18.13
CA MET A 477 2.99 34.85 -19.13
C MET A 477 1.97 33.72 -19.26
N ARG A 478 1.31 33.36 -18.15
CA ARG A 478 0.42 32.20 -18.05
C ARG A 478 -0.88 32.61 -17.36
N PRO A 479 -2.03 32.15 -17.84
CA PRO A 479 -3.29 32.39 -17.16
C PRO A 479 -3.35 31.55 -15.87
N ILE A 480 -3.74 32.19 -14.76
CA ILE A 480 -3.76 31.59 -13.43
C ILE A 480 -5.21 31.48 -12.95
N TYR A 481 -5.56 30.27 -12.53
CA TYR A 481 -6.89 29.89 -12.09
C TYR A 481 -6.87 29.24 -10.70
N PHE A 482 -8.01 29.27 -10.03
CA PHE A 482 -8.27 28.61 -8.75
C PHE A 482 -9.60 27.86 -8.81
N THR A 483 -9.66 26.65 -8.23
CA THR A 483 -10.93 25.93 -8.06
C THR A 483 -11.77 26.51 -6.92
N GLU A 484 -11.11 27.09 -5.93
CA GLU A 484 -11.74 27.79 -4.81
C GLU A 484 -11.54 29.31 -4.92
N SER A 485 -12.37 30.10 -4.23
CA SER A 485 -12.27 31.57 -4.29
C SER A 485 -11.02 32.04 -3.53
N PRO A 486 -10.00 32.63 -4.19
CA PRO A 486 -8.78 33.07 -3.51
C PRO A 486 -9.03 34.44 -2.84
N SER A 487 -9.76 34.44 -1.73
CA SER A 487 -10.26 35.67 -1.10
C SER A 487 -9.14 36.65 -0.71
N GLU A 488 -7.97 36.14 -0.33
CA GLU A 488 -6.79 36.94 0.01
C GLU A 488 -6.22 37.71 -1.18
N LEU A 489 -6.38 37.20 -2.40
CA LEU A 489 -5.85 37.82 -3.61
C LEU A 489 -6.71 39.00 -4.09
N VAL A 490 -7.95 39.13 -3.62
CA VAL A 490 -8.87 40.20 -4.06
C VAL A 490 -8.37 41.60 -3.66
N ALA A 491 -7.50 41.70 -2.65
CA ALA A 491 -6.86 42.96 -2.27
C ALA A 491 -5.77 43.42 -3.26
N PHE A 492 -5.22 42.50 -4.06
CA PHE A 492 -4.07 42.72 -4.93
C PHE A 492 -4.38 42.54 -6.42
N TYR A 493 -5.44 41.81 -6.74
CA TYR A 493 -5.77 41.44 -8.11
C TYR A 493 -7.28 41.46 -8.33
N LYS A 494 -7.67 41.72 -9.58
CA LYS A 494 -9.05 41.56 -10.03
C LYS A 494 -9.36 40.09 -10.32
N ILE A 495 -10.13 39.47 -9.45
CA ILE A 495 -10.59 38.08 -9.61
C ILE A 495 -11.94 38.05 -10.34
N THR A 496 -12.03 37.23 -11.38
CA THR A 496 -13.26 37.03 -12.17
C THR A 496 -13.64 35.55 -12.22
N ARG A 497 -14.92 35.23 -12.44
CA ARG A 497 -15.32 33.85 -12.75
C ARG A 497 -14.97 33.53 -14.20
N ALA A 498 -14.41 32.35 -14.43
CA ALA A 498 -14.06 31.85 -15.76
C ALA A 498 -14.44 30.38 -15.92
N GLY A 499 -14.86 30.01 -17.15
CA GLY A 499 -15.21 28.63 -17.50
C GLY A 499 -16.30 28.02 -16.60
N SER A 500 -16.24 26.69 -16.43
CA SER A 500 -17.19 25.86 -15.67
C SER A 500 -16.99 25.93 -14.14
N GLY A 501 -16.70 27.10 -13.59
CA GLY A 501 -16.67 27.34 -12.14
C GLY A 501 -15.33 27.76 -11.53
N LEU A 502 -14.30 28.03 -12.35
CA LEU A 502 -13.01 28.51 -11.87
C LEU A 502 -13.02 30.02 -11.55
N PHE A 503 -12.07 30.43 -10.71
CA PHE A 503 -11.72 31.83 -10.47
C PHE A 503 -10.43 32.16 -11.20
N ARG A 504 -10.43 33.20 -12.04
CA ARG A 504 -9.28 33.65 -12.84
C ARG A 504 -8.75 34.98 -12.32
N ILE A 505 -7.43 35.10 -12.26
CA ILE A 505 -6.78 36.40 -12.11
C ILE A 505 -6.82 37.15 -13.46
N ALA A 506 -7.57 38.26 -13.53
CA ALA A 506 -7.81 38.98 -14.78
C ALA A 506 -6.84 40.14 -15.04
N GLU A 507 -6.58 40.96 -14.01
CA GLU A 507 -5.74 42.16 -14.08
C GLU A 507 -5.08 42.40 -12.71
N ARG A 508 -3.91 43.06 -12.70
CA ARG A 508 -3.28 43.61 -11.48
C ARG A 508 -4.08 44.79 -10.96
#